data_AF-D3BEI3-F1
#
_entry.id   AF-D3BEI3-F1
#
_cell.length_a   1.000
_cell.length_b   1.000
_cell.length_c   1.000
_cell.angle_alpha   90.00
_cell.angle_beta   90.00
_cell.angle_gamma   90.00
#
_symmetry.space_group_name_H-M   'P 1'
#
loop_
_entity.id
_entity.type
_entity.pdbx_description
1 polymer ?
#
loop_
_entity_poly.entity_id
_entity_poly.type
_entity_poly.pdbx_seq_one_letter_code
_entity_poly.pdbx_strand_id
1 'polypeptide(L)'
;MDSNNSNKFVNLSHVLLQEILNHLEDNIDRVIMTFVCKKWFAEREYYLTFNTKSVPVTSIETFKHKQILSSHLKQMEYSLNRKKKCTAMIVKDADEGSIYSWLNIDYFVLVGQPIPDNVYLVQFGDGVNVPLESLNIHENANITWMRLPPSFNYPLSAKALPKNLKSLFCGKSFNQPIRKGDLPETLEELSIGYDFYYSLQPDTLPKSLTNLSLGHHYICELLPNVLTENITTVTNIPLTYLHMLPPTVTTVRLIGLNGQTLKTGSIPSTVTDLDFGTLMNQPLEVGMIPFGVTKLNLNRMLQVNDPVMGTIPESVIEIDFSSLNKPVPIGFIPSKVEKIEFSILFQSPLESITTIEYTYGYGTLCRRVSDDHFLLLGEKLKSKITDHSMLIDSLIEFEDKKMIWSR
;
A
#
# COMPACT_ATOMS: atom_id res chain seq x y z
N MET A 1 12.56 -36.39 -40.06
CA MET A 1 11.75 -36.34 -38.83
C MET A 1 12.66 -36.80 -37.70
N ASP A 2 13.49 -35.92 -37.17
CA ASP A 2 14.36 -36.29 -36.05
C ASP A 2 13.54 -36.31 -34.78
N SER A 3 13.39 -37.49 -34.19
CA SER A 3 12.79 -37.66 -32.88
C SER A 3 13.71 -36.98 -31.87
N ASN A 4 13.32 -35.80 -31.38
CA ASN A 4 13.98 -35.06 -30.28
C ASN A 4 14.04 -35.82 -28.93
N ASN A 5 13.84 -37.15 -28.94
CA ASN A 5 13.84 -38.02 -27.77
C ASN A 5 15.19 -38.07 -27.05
N SER A 6 16.30 -37.67 -27.67
CA SER A 6 17.62 -37.56 -27.02
C SER A 6 17.92 -36.17 -26.46
N ASN A 7 17.08 -35.17 -26.72
CA ASN A 7 17.32 -33.80 -26.25
C ASN A 7 16.99 -33.70 -24.74
N LYS A 8 18.01 -33.42 -23.93
CA LYS A 8 17.88 -33.31 -22.47
C LYS A 8 16.88 -32.25 -22.04
N PHE A 9 16.77 -31.14 -22.77
CA PHE A 9 15.81 -30.08 -22.46
C PHE A 9 14.37 -30.53 -22.73
N VAL A 10 14.09 -31.14 -23.89
CA VAL A 10 12.73 -31.62 -24.24
C VAL A 10 12.24 -32.69 -23.25
N ASN A 11 13.15 -33.38 -22.57
CA ASN A 11 12.85 -34.44 -21.61
C ASN A 11 12.92 -34.02 -20.13
N LEU A 12 12.92 -32.72 -19.82
CA LEU A 12 12.74 -32.26 -18.44
C LEU A 12 11.43 -32.83 -17.84
N SER A 13 11.48 -33.17 -16.54
CA SER A 13 10.30 -33.64 -15.82
C SER A 13 9.30 -32.49 -15.59
N HIS A 14 8.03 -32.81 -15.40
CA HIS A 14 6.99 -31.81 -15.11
C HIS A 14 7.30 -30.99 -13.85
N VAL A 15 7.94 -31.59 -12.85
CA VAL A 15 8.37 -30.89 -11.63
C VAL A 15 9.42 -29.82 -11.95
N LEU A 16 10.42 -30.15 -12.77
CA LEU A 16 11.44 -29.18 -13.18
C LEU A 16 10.85 -28.09 -14.07
N LEU A 17 9.93 -28.45 -14.98
CA LEU A 17 9.23 -27.46 -15.80
C LEU A 17 8.39 -26.50 -14.94
N GLN A 18 7.70 -27.01 -13.92
CA GLN A 18 6.93 -26.19 -12.99
C GLN A 18 7.84 -25.27 -12.17
N GLU A 19 9.00 -25.75 -11.73
CA GLU A 19 9.97 -24.93 -11.01
C GLU A 19 10.52 -23.80 -11.88
N ILE A 20 10.85 -24.10 -13.16
CA ILE A 20 11.24 -23.06 -14.12
C ILE A 20 10.12 -22.02 -14.28
N LEU A 21 8.87 -22.46 -14.44
CA LEU A 21 7.73 -21.55 -14.55
C LEU A 21 7.53 -20.69 -13.31
N ASN A 22 7.85 -21.19 -12.11
CA ASN A 22 7.76 -20.41 -10.87
C ASN A 22 8.73 -19.23 -10.85
N HIS A 23 9.81 -19.27 -11.64
CA HIS A 23 10.73 -18.15 -11.82
C HIS A 23 10.30 -17.16 -12.92
N LEU A 24 9.28 -17.48 -13.72
CA LEU A 24 8.73 -16.56 -14.73
C LEU A 24 7.60 -15.74 -14.13
N GLU A 25 7.75 -14.42 -14.07
CA GLU A 25 6.72 -13.53 -13.51
C GLU A 25 5.55 -13.31 -14.47
N ASP A 26 5.83 -13.13 -15.77
CA ASP A 26 4.81 -12.86 -16.79
C ASP A 26 4.14 -14.15 -17.28
N ASN A 27 2.81 -14.10 -17.35
CA ASN A 27 1.99 -15.17 -17.91
C ASN A 27 2.21 -15.37 -19.41
N ILE A 28 2.62 -14.33 -20.14
CA ILE A 28 2.99 -14.42 -21.56
C ILE A 28 4.20 -15.33 -21.72
N ASP A 29 5.24 -15.16 -20.92
CA ASP A 29 6.44 -16.01 -20.97
C ASP A 29 6.11 -17.47 -20.64
N ARG A 30 5.24 -17.68 -19.64
CA ARG A 30 4.75 -19.02 -19.29
C ARG A 30 4.02 -19.70 -20.45
N VAL A 31 3.24 -18.94 -21.22
CA VAL A 31 2.56 -19.44 -22.42
C VAL A 31 3.57 -19.71 -23.55
N ILE A 32 4.50 -18.78 -23.80
CA ILE A 32 5.55 -18.93 -24.83
C ILE A 32 6.38 -20.19 -24.56
N MET A 33 6.68 -20.49 -23.30
CA MET A 33 7.39 -21.72 -22.92
C MET A 33 6.67 -22.97 -23.44
N THR A 34 5.34 -23.00 -23.43
CA THR A 34 4.57 -24.14 -23.97
C THR A 34 4.72 -24.31 -25.47
N PHE A 35 5.10 -23.27 -26.21
CA PHE A 35 5.28 -23.32 -27.66
C PHE A 35 6.69 -23.74 -28.11
N VAL A 36 7.64 -23.89 -27.18
CA VAL A 36 9.02 -24.28 -27.48
C VAL A 36 9.09 -25.66 -28.16
N CYS A 37 8.26 -26.62 -27.75
CA CYS A 37 8.18 -27.91 -28.42
C CYS A 37 6.81 -28.59 -28.29
N LYS A 38 6.51 -29.52 -29.21
CA LYS A 38 5.23 -30.26 -29.26
C LYS A 38 4.92 -31.03 -27.98
N LYS A 39 5.94 -31.64 -27.35
CA LYS A 39 5.77 -32.42 -26.11
C LYS A 39 5.30 -31.52 -24.97
N TRP A 40 6.01 -30.41 -24.74
CA TRP A 40 5.65 -29.44 -23.72
C TRP A 40 4.26 -28.84 -23.96
N PHE A 41 3.92 -28.52 -25.22
CA PHE A 41 2.57 -28.08 -25.53
C PHE A 41 1.51 -29.13 -25.18
N ALA A 42 1.71 -30.39 -25.58
CA ALA A 42 0.76 -31.48 -25.34
C ALA A 42 0.60 -31.80 -23.85
N GLU A 43 1.69 -31.74 -23.09
CA GLU A 43 1.74 -32.08 -21.66
C GLU A 43 1.50 -30.88 -20.73
N ARG A 44 1.13 -29.71 -21.28
CA ARG A 44 0.95 -28.46 -20.50
C ARG A 44 -0.01 -28.56 -19.32
N GLU A 45 -0.98 -29.47 -19.35
CA GLU A 45 -1.90 -29.74 -18.23
C GLU A 45 -1.18 -30.21 -16.95
N TYR A 46 0.02 -30.78 -17.05
CA TYR A 46 0.74 -31.35 -15.90
C TYR A 46 1.72 -30.40 -15.23
N TYR A 47 2.11 -29.30 -15.89
CA TYR A 47 3.15 -28.40 -15.36
C TYR A 47 2.79 -26.91 -15.47
N LEU A 48 1.97 -26.50 -16.44
CA LEU A 48 1.66 -25.08 -16.63
C LEU A 48 0.71 -24.57 -15.54
N THR A 49 1.17 -23.55 -14.82
CA THR A 49 0.36 -22.75 -13.91
C THR A 49 0.54 -21.28 -14.23
N PHE A 50 -0.49 -20.48 -14.00
CA PHE A 50 -0.47 -19.04 -14.23
C PHE A 50 -0.20 -18.29 -12.93
N ASN A 51 0.53 -17.19 -13.03
CA ASN A 51 0.64 -16.19 -11.97
C ASN A 51 -0.69 -15.42 -11.90
N THR A 52 -1.42 -15.59 -10.80
CA THR A 52 -2.77 -15.03 -10.64
C THR A 52 -2.81 -13.77 -9.78
N LYS A 53 -1.66 -13.22 -9.35
CA LYS A 53 -1.62 -12.06 -8.45
C LYS A 53 -2.43 -10.86 -8.96
N SER A 54 -2.37 -10.58 -10.26
CA SER A 54 -3.06 -9.47 -10.94
C SER A 54 -4.29 -9.90 -11.75
N VAL A 55 -4.71 -11.17 -11.65
CA VAL A 55 -5.83 -11.72 -12.43
C VAL A 55 -6.98 -12.05 -11.48
N PRO A 56 -8.08 -11.29 -11.50
CA PRO A 56 -9.30 -11.58 -10.75
C PRO A 56 -9.87 -12.95 -11.05
N VAL A 57 -10.42 -13.63 -10.04
CA VAL A 57 -11.16 -14.90 -10.23
C VAL A 57 -12.35 -14.73 -11.19
N THR A 58 -13.05 -13.59 -11.13
CA THR A 58 -14.14 -13.24 -12.06
C THR A 58 -13.73 -13.18 -13.54
N SER A 59 -12.44 -13.05 -13.85
CA SER A 59 -11.96 -13.00 -15.25
C SER A 59 -12.20 -14.30 -16.01
N ILE A 60 -12.42 -15.44 -15.32
CA ILE A 60 -12.71 -16.74 -15.94
C ILE A 60 -13.88 -16.64 -16.92
N GLU A 61 -14.96 -15.97 -16.54
CA GLU A 61 -16.15 -15.84 -17.38
C GLU A 61 -15.86 -15.02 -18.63
N THR A 62 -15.06 -13.96 -18.49
CA THR A 62 -14.62 -13.15 -19.64
C THR A 62 -13.76 -13.96 -20.60
N PHE A 63 -12.81 -14.76 -20.08
CA PHE A 63 -11.98 -15.63 -20.91
C PHE A 63 -12.80 -16.67 -21.67
N LYS A 64 -13.81 -17.27 -21.02
CA LYS A 64 -14.77 -18.18 -21.65
C LYS A 64 -15.54 -17.50 -22.77
N HIS A 65 -16.18 -16.37 -22.47
CA HIS A 65 -17.06 -15.67 -23.41
C HIS A 65 -16.28 -15.14 -24.63
N LYS A 66 -15.11 -14.53 -24.40
CA LYS A 66 -14.28 -13.96 -25.47
C LYS A 66 -13.41 -15.01 -26.16
N GLN A 67 -13.48 -16.27 -25.76
CA GLN A 67 -12.64 -17.38 -26.25
C GLN A 67 -11.13 -17.06 -26.22
N ILE A 68 -10.71 -16.24 -25.25
CA ILE A 68 -9.32 -15.86 -25.08
C ILE A 68 -8.57 -17.05 -24.50
N LEU A 69 -7.41 -17.38 -25.07
CA LEU A 69 -6.55 -18.47 -24.60
C LEU A 69 -7.28 -19.82 -24.52
N SER A 70 -8.13 -20.15 -25.49
CA SER A 70 -8.94 -21.38 -25.49
C SER A 70 -8.13 -22.66 -25.24
N SER A 71 -6.90 -22.75 -25.74
CA SER A 71 -5.99 -23.90 -25.50
C SER A 71 -5.39 -23.96 -24.10
N HIS A 72 -5.43 -22.86 -23.34
CA HIS A 72 -4.83 -22.71 -22.01
C HIS A 72 -5.84 -22.36 -20.91
N LEU A 73 -7.12 -22.26 -21.27
CA LEU A 73 -8.20 -21.85 -20.37
C LEU A 73 -8.31 -22.76 -19.14
N LYS A 74 -8.18 -24.08 -19.33
CA LYS A 74 -8.23 -25.05 -18.21
C LYS A 74 -7.12 -24.81 -17.19
N GLN A 75 -5.92 -24.47 -17.65
CA GLN A 75 -4.77 -24.19 -16.78
C GLN A 75 -4.95 -22.85 -16.05
N MET A 76 -5.55 -21.86 -16.71
CA MET A 76 -5.93 -20.60 -16.09
C MET A 76 -6.99 -20.82 -14.99
N GLU A 77 -8.07 -21.55 -15.29
CA GLU A 77 -9.09 -21.92 -14.31
C GLU A 77 -8.50 -22.68 -13.12
N TYR A 78 -7.67 -23.69 -13.38
CA TYR A 78 -6.97 -24.44 -12.34
C TYR A 78 -6.14 -23.52 -11.44
N SER A 79 -5.46 -22.54 -12.02
CA SER A 79 -4.63 -21.59 -11.27
C SER A 79 -5.47 -20.63 -10.42
N LEU A 80 -6.58 -20.12 -10.96
CA LEU A 80 -7.47 -19.20 -10.27
C LEU A 80 -8.28 -19.88 -9.15
N ASN A 81 -8.77 -21.09 -9.38
CA ASN A 81 -9.50 -21.87 -8.37
C ASN A 81 -8.65 -22.28 -7.16
N ARG A 82 -7.32 -22.20 -7.27
CA ARG A 82 -6.39 -22.51 -6.18
C ARG A 82 -5.92 -21.27 -5.40
N LYS A 83 -6.42 -20.07 -5.72
CA LYS A 83 -6.12 -18.87 -4.94
C LYS A 83 -6.60 -19.06 -3.50
N LYS A 84 -5.67 -18.89 -2.55
CA LYS A 84 -5.91 -19.05 -1.10
C LYS A 84 -6.16 -17.74 -0.36
N LYS A 85 -5.77 -16.62 -0.96
CA LYS A 85 -5.86 -15.27 -0.40
C LYS A 85 -6.54 -14.38 -1.42
N CYS A 86 -7.86 -14.42 -1.41
CA CYS A 86 -8.69 -13.64 -2.33
C CYS A 86 -9.23 -12.36 -1.67
N THR A 87 -9.54 -11.39 -2.52
CA THR A 87 -10.21 -10.15 -2.12
C THR A 87 -11.68 -10.18 -2.54
N ALA A 88 -12.57 -9.62 -1.72
CA ALA A 88 -13.97 -9.48 -2.05
C ALA A 88 -14.45 -8.04 -1.88
N MET A 89 -15.32 -7.61 -2.78
CA MET A 89 -16.08 -6.37 -2.69
C MET A 89 -17.55 -6.72 -2.49
N ILE A 90 -18.11 -6.31 -1.35
CA ILE A 90 -19.54 -6.45 -1.09
C ILE A 90 -20.24 -5.27 -1.75
N VAL A 91 -21.21 -5.56 -2.61
CA VAL A 91 -21.94 -4.56 -3.42
C VAL A 91 -23.45 -4.75 -3.25
N LYS A 92 -24.20 -3.67 -3.41
CA LYS A 92 -25.66 -3.68 -3.29
C LYS A 92 -26.32 -4.43 -4.45
N ASP A 93 -25.80 -4.25 -5.66
CA ASP A 93 -26.30 -4.84 -6.89
C ASP A 93 -25.16 -5.05 -7.91
N ALA A 94 -25.49 -5.71 -9.03
CA ALA A 94 -24.51 -6.03 -10.07
C ALA A 94 -24.03 -4.78 -10.84
N ASP A 95 -24.85 -3.74 -10.92
CA ASP A 95 -24.50 -2.49 -11.60
C ASP A 95 -23.40 -1.77 -10.82
N GLU A 96 -23.50 -1.73 -9.49
CA GLU A 96 -22.46 -1.20 -8.62
C GLU A 96 -21.13 -1.97 -8.76
N GLY A 97 -21.16 -3.30 -8.83
CA GLY A 97 -19.96 -4.12 -9.06
C GLY A 97 -19.19 -3.70 -10.32
N SER A 98 -19.92 -3.31 -11.36
CA SER A 98 -19.31 -2.87 -12.63
C SER A 98 -18.53 -1.56 -12.49
N ILE A 99 -18.91 -0.67 -11.56
CA ILE A 99 -18.20 0.59 -11.27
C ILE A 99 -16.78 0.32 -10.78
N TYR A 100 -16.57 -0.80 -10.08
CA TYR A 100 -15.29 -1.17 -9.48
C TYR A 100 -14.51 -2.19 -10.32
N SER A 101 -14.95 -2.47 -11.55
CA SER A 101 -14.32 -3.47 -12.44
C SER A 101 -12.84 -3.18 -12.78
N TRP A 102 -12.40 -1.93 -12.63
CA TRP A 102 -11.01 -1.51 -12.80
C TRP A 102 -10.11 -1.84 -11.60
N LEU A 103 -10.70 -2.22 -10.46
CA LEU A 103 -9.96 -2.68 -9.29
C LEU A 103 -9.64 -4.19 -9.42
N ASN A 104 -8.48 -4.60 -8.92
CA ASN A 104 -8.07 -6.01 -8.88
C ASN A 104 -8.78 -6.74 -7.72
N ILE A 105 -10.06 -7.06 -7.91
CA ILE A 105 -10.94 -7.71 -6.93
C ILE A 105 -11.32 -9.11 -7.40
N ASP A 106 -11.11 -10.14 -6.57
CA ASP A 106 -11.41 -11.52 -6.98
C ASP A 106 -12.90 -11.82 -7.04
N TYR A 107 -13.69 -11.29 -6.10
CA TYR A 107 -15.13 -11.55 -5.99
C TYR A 107 -15.95 -10.26 -5.79
N PHE A 108 -17.04 -10.13 -6.56
CA PHE A 108 -18.12 -9.19 -6.26
C PHE A 108 -19.27 -9.97 -5.60
N VAL A 109 -19.54 -9.68 -4.33
CA VAL A 109 -20.51 -10.42 -3.51
C VAL A 109 -21.70 -9.51 -3.25
N LEU A 110 -22.90 -9.92 -3.66
CA LEU A 110 -24.11 -9.17 -3.35
C LEU A 110 -24.41 -9.20 -1.85
N VAL A 111 -24.93 -8.11 -1.31
CA VAL A 111 -25.39 -8.05 0.09
C VAL A 111 -26.32 -9.24 0.40
N GLY A 112 -26.02 -9.96 1.47
CA GLY A 112 -26.76 -11.15 1.90
C GLY A 112 -26.32 -12.48 1.26
N GLN A 113 -25.40 -12.45 0.29
CA GLN A 113 -24.79 -13.67 -0.25
C GLN A 113 -23.60 -14.13 0.60
N PRO A 114 -23.33 -15.46 0.66
CA PRO A 114 -22.19 -15.98 1.40
C PRO A 114 -20.87 -15.54 0.78
N ILE A 115 -19.92 -15.17 1.64
CA ILE A 115 -18.56 -14.79 1.24
C ILE A 115 -17.71 -16.07 1.11
N PRO A 116 -17.01 -16.30 -0.01
CA PRO A 116 -16.18 -17.48 -0.19
C PRO A 116 -15.10 -17.65 0.91
N ASP A 117 -14.81 -18.89 1.30
CA ASP A 117 -13.89 -19.19 2.40
C ASP A 117 -12.43 -18.78 2.13
N ASN A 118 -12.01 -18.67 0.86
CA ASN A 118 -10.66 -18.24 0.51
C ASN A 118 -10.47 -16.72 0.55
N VAL A 119 -11.49 -15.95 0.95
CA VAL A 119 -11.43 -14.51 1.10
C VAL A 119 -10.80 -14.14 2.44
N TYR A 120 -9.73 -13.34 2.38
CA TYR A 120 -9.07 -12.81 3.58
C TYR A 120 -9.29 -11.30 3.76
N LEU A 121 -9.67 -10.62 2.69
CA LEU A 121 -9.82 -9.17 2.61
C LEU A 121 -11.20 -8.83 2.07
N VAL A 122 -11.94 -8.02 2.82
CA VAL A 122 -13.27 -7.52 2.42
C VAL A 122 -13.29 -6.00 2.35
N GLN A 123 -13.87 -5.50 1.26
CA GLN A 123 -14.20 -4.09 1.04
C GLN A 123 -15.68 -3.97 0.70
N PHE A 124 -16.22 -2.77 0.77
CA PHE A 124 -17.62 -2.49 0.45
C PHE A 124 -17.72 -1.41 -0.61
N GLY A 125 -18.66 -1.58 -1.53
CA GLY A 125 -19.09 -0.53 -2.45
C GLY A 125 -19.78 0.61 -1.71
N ASP A 126 -19.76 1.80 -2.31
CA ASP A 126 -20.26 3.04 -1.71
C ASP A 126 -21.77 3.02 -1.44
N GLY A 127 -22.52 2.21 -2.20
CA GLY A 127 -23.96 1.99 -2.07
C GLY A 127 -24.36 1.06 -0.93
N VAL A 128 -23.40 0.37 -0.31
CA VAL A 128 -23.66 -0.49 0.86
C VAL A 128 -23.63 0.37 2.12
N ASN A 129 -24.80 0.64 2.70
CA ASN A 129 -24.90 1.36 3.96
C ASN A 129 -25.92 0.67 4.87
N VAL A 130 -25.50 -0.43 5.47
CA VAL A 130 -26.31 -1.26 6.37
C VAL A 130 -25.51 -1.65 7.62
N PRO A 131 -26.16 -1.99 8.75
CA PRO A 131 -25.48 -2.51 9.93
C PRO A 131 -24.71 -3.80 9.64
N LEU A 132 -23.57 -4.01 10.29
CA LEU A 132 -22.71 -5.19 10.09
C LEU A 132 -23.41 -6.49 10.47
N GLU A 133 -24.31 -6.43 11.45
CA GLU A 133 -25.13 -7.56 11.89
C GLU A 133 -25.99 -8.14 10.76
N SER A 134 -26.40 -7.32 9.79
CA SER A 134 -27.21 -7.76 8.65
C SER A 134 -26.42 -8.50 7.57
N LEU A 135 -25.08 -8.48 7.64
CA LEU A 135 -24.21 -8.98 6.60
C LEU A 135 -23.63 -10.37 6.90
N ASN A 136 -23.82 -10.89 8.13
CA ASN A 136 -23.33 -12.20 8.57
C ASN A 136 -21.82 -12.46 8.35
N ILE A 137 -21.02 -11.40 8.28
CA ILE A 137 -19.57 -11.50 7.94
C ILE A 137 -18.77 -12.14 9.07
N HIS A 138 -19.27 -12.04 10.31
CA HIS A 138 -18.68 -12.64 11.49
C HIS A 138 -18.49 -14.17 11.40
N GLU A 139 -19.26 -14.86 10.55
CA GLU A 139 -19.17 -16.31 10.36
C GLU A 139 -17.91 -16.73 9.61
N ASN A 140 -17.36 -15.87 8.74
CA ASN A 140 -16.18 -16.21 7.95
C ASN A 140 -14.88 -15.97 8.74
N ALA A 141 -14.27 -17.09 9.14
CA ALA A 141 -13.07 -17.11 9.97
C ALA A 141 -11.78 -16.69 9.24
N ASN A 142 -11.78 -16.65 7.91
CA ASN A 142 -10.58 -16.39 7.10
C ASN A 142 -10.39 -14.89 6.83
N ILE A 143 -11.42 -14.07 7.07
CA ILE A 143 -11.34 -12.62 6.93
C ILE A 143 -10.47 -12.06 8.07
N THR A 144 -9.33 -11.50 7.69
CA THR A 144 -8.39 -10.83 8.60
C THR A 144 -8.30 -9.34 8.33
N TRP A 145 -8.81 -8.86 7.19
CA TRP A 145 -8.73 -7.46 6.79
C TRP A 145 -10.09 -6.96 6.31
N MET A 146 -10.55 -5.82 6.82
CA MET A 146 -11.83 -5.24 6.46
C MET A 146 -11.75 -3.72 6.32
N ARG A 147 -12.32 -3.17 5.24
CA ARG A 147 -12.53 -1.72 5.08
C ARG A 147 -13.99 -1.43 4.81
N LEU A 148 -14.61 -0.74 5.75
CA LEU A 148 -16.00 -0.30 5.71
C LEU A 148 -16.21 0.81 4.65
N PRO A 149 -17.43 0.94 4.10
CA PRO A 149 -17.71 1.91 3.05
C PRO A 149 -17.63 3.34 3.59
N PRO A 150 -17.32 4.35 2.76
CA PRO A 150 -17.11 5.73 3.23
C PRO A 150 -18.29 6.32 4.01
N SER A 151 -19.52 5.92 3.68
CA SER A 151 -20.77 6.36 4.29
C SER A 151 -21.14 5.64 5.58
N PHE A 152 -20.41 4.59 5.98
CA PHE A 152 -20.74 3.75 7.14
C PHE A 152 -20.72 4.56 8.44
N ASN A 153 -21.86 4.58 9.15
CA ASN A 153 -22.00 5.28 10.42
C ASN A 153 -22.91 4.53 11.41
N TYR A 154 -22.77 3.20 11.48
CA TYR A 154 -23.45 2.36 12.46
C TYR A 154 -22.51 1.98 13.61
N PRO A 155 -23.01 1.73 14.83
CA PRO A 155 -22.18 1.28 15.95
C PRO A 155 -21.41 0.00 15.59
N LEU A 156 -20.18 -0.12 16.10
CA LEU A 156 -19.40 -1.34 15.98
C LEU A 156 -19.81 -2.32 17.08
N SER A 157 -19.70 -3.60 16.77
CA SER A 157 -19.92 -4.70 17.71
C SER A 157 -18.94 -5.81 17.38
N ALA A 158 -18.14 -6.25 18.35
CA ALA A 158 -17.18 -7.33 18.13
C ALA A 158 -17.85 -8.63 17.68
N LYS A 159 -19.14 -8.81 18.00
CA LYS A 159 -19.95 -9.96 17.57
C LYS A 159 -20.34 -9.90 16.09
N ALA A 160 -20.38 -8.72 15.50
CA ALA A 160 -20.70 -8.52 14.08
C ALA A 160 -19.45 -8.52 13.18
N LEU A 161 -18.26 -8.47 13.78
CA LEU A 161 -16.97 -8.51 13.09
C LEU A 161 -16.41 -9.94 13.01
N PRO A 162 -15.58 -10.27 12.00
CA PRO A 162 -14.89 -11.55 11.94
C PRO A 162 -14.04 -11.81 13.18
N LYS A 163 -14.14 -13.03 13.72
CA LYS A 163 -13.44 -13.43 14.95
C LYS A 163 -11.91 -13.33 14.89
N ASN A 164 -11.33 -13.39 13.69
CA ASN A 164 -9.89 -13.35 13.45
C ASN A 164 -9.44 -12.02 12.80
N LEU A 165 -10.28 -10.99 12.85
CA LEU A 165 -9.99 -9.71 12.21
C LEU A 165 -8.72 -9.09 12.80
N LYS A 166 -7.78 -8.71 11.92
CA LYS A 166 -6.49 -8.10 12.25
C LYS A 166 -6.44 -6.63 11.88
N SER A 167 -7.03 -6.24 10.75
CA SER A 167 -7.10 -4.84 10.33
C SER A 167 -8.54 -4.41 10.07
N LEU A 168 -8.93 -3.27 10.65
CA LEU A 168 -10.23 -2.63 10.45
C LEU A 168 -10.06 -1.16 10.06
N PHE A 169 -10.60 -0.80 8.90
CA PHE A 169 -10.65 0.58 8.42
C PHE A 169 -12.10 1.04 8.38
N CYS A 170 -12.43 1.98 9.26
CA CYS A 170 -13.77 2.56 9.31
C CYS A 170 -14.02 3.51 8.14
N GLY A 171 -15.28 3.67 7.78
CA GLY A 171 -15.72 4.62 6.77
C GLY A 171 -15.38 6.07 7.14
N LYS A 172 -15.25 6.95 6.14
CA LYS A 172 -14.97 8.38 6.36
C LYS A 172 -15.96 9.02 7.33
N SER A 173 -17.25 8.70 7.18
CA SER A 173 -18.35 9.24 7.98
C SER A 173 -18.63 8.49 9.28
N PHE A 174 -17.77 7.54 9.66
CA PHE A 174 -17.95 6.81 10.92
C PHE A 174 -17.81 7.76 12.11
N ASN A 175 -18.87 7.84 12.89
CA ASN A 175 -19.01 8.78 13.99
C ASN A 175 -19.94 8.23 15.08
N GLN A 176 -19.64 7.00 15.50
CA GLN A 176 -20.32 6.32 16.59
C GLN A 176 -19.32 6.06 17.72
N PRO A 177 -19.73 6.14 19.00
CA PRO A 177 -18.82 5.87 20.10
C PRO A 177 -18.27 4.45 20.01
N ILE A 178 -16.98 4.29 20.32
CA ILE A 178 -16.34 2.98 20.46
C ILE A 178 -16.23 2.72 21.97
N ARG A 179 -16.76 1.59 22.43
CA ARG A 179 -16.75 1.17 23.83
C ARG A 179 -15.92 -0.11 24.00
N LYS A 180 -15.56 -0.39 25.25
CA LYS A 180 -14.90 -1.64 25.63
C LYS A 180 -15.73 -2.85 25.15
N GLY A 181 -15.12 -3.70 24.33
CA GLY A 181 -15.75 -4.89 23.75
C GLY A 181 -16.42 -4.69 22.39
N ASP A 182 -16.40 -3.48 21.81
CA ASP A 182 -16.94 -3.24 20.46
C ASP A 182 -15.96 -3.67 19.36
N LEU A 183 -14.68 -3.83 19.70
CA LEU A 183 -13.60 -4.27 18.80
C LEU A 183 -13.13 -5.68 19.19
N PRO A 184 -12.73 -6.52 18.22
CA PRO A 184 -12.21 -7.85 18.52
C PRO A 184 -10.81 -7.76 19.15
N GLU A 185 -10.54 -8.62 20.14
CA GLU A 185 -9.24 -8.70 20.85
C GLU A 185 -8.09 -9.21 19.96
N THR A 186 -8.36 -9.58 18.71
CA THR A 186 -7.35 -9.96 17.72
C THR A 186 -6.83 -8.80 16.90
N LEU A 187 -7.47 -7.62 16.97
CA LEU A 187 -7.23 -6.48 16.10
C LEU A 187 -5.85 -5.85 16.35
N GLU A 188 -5.04 -5.77 15.29
CA GLU A 188 -3.69 -5.22 15.30
C GLU A 188 -3.64 -3.82 14.69
N GLU A 189 -4.53 -3.53 13.74
CA GLU A 189 -4.62 -2.25 13.04
C GLU A 189 -6.04 -1.70 13.03
N LEU A 190 -6.18 -0.44 13.47
CA LEU A 190 -7.44 0.28 13.50
C LEU A 190 -7.26 1.66 12.86
N SER A 191 -8.07 1.94 11.85
CA SER A 191 -8.25 3.29 11.31
C SER A 191 -9.68 3.76 11.57
N ILE A 192 -9.82 4.83 12.35
CA ILE A 192 -11.10 5.42 12.73
C ILE A 192 -11.48 6.50 11.70
N GLY A 193 -12.77 6.60 11.40
CA GLY A 193 -13.32 7.49 10.38
C GLY A 193 -12.97 8.96 10.58
N TYR A 194 -12.91 9.69 9.47
CA TYR A 194 -12.54 11.10 9.39
C TYR A 194 -13.41 12.01 10.28
N ASP A 195 -14.71 11.73 10.36
CA ASP A 195 -15.71 12.52 11.08
C ASP A 195 -15.86 12.16 12.58
N PHE A 196 -15.04 11.24 13.10
CA PHE A 196 -15.14 10.76 14.47
C PHE A 196 -14.75 11.84 15.50
N TYR A 197 -15.68 12.17 16.41
CA TYR A 197 -15.47 13.21 17.45
C TYR A 197 -15.58 12.71 18.90
N TYR A 198 -15.64 11.40 19.15
CA TYR A 198 -15.82 10.88 20.51
C TYR A 198 -14.50 10.67 21.24
N SER A 199 -14.41 11.07 22.52
CA SER A 199 -13.24 10.76 23.34
C SER A 199 -13.10 9.24 23.51
N LEU A 200 -11.90 8.71 23.26
CA LEU A 200 -11.57 7.31 23.51
C LEU A 200 -11.27 7.15 25.01
N GLN A 201 -11.96 6.20 25.65
CA GLN A 201 -11.76 5.91 27.07
C GLN A 201 -10.67 4.85 27.26
N PRO A 202 -9.99 4.80 28.42
CA PRO A 202 -9.12 3.68 28.78
C PRO A 202 -9.83 2.33 28.59
N ASP A 203 -9.07 1.28 28.25
CA ASP A 203 -9.56 -0.08 27.92
C ASP A 203 -10.48 -0.19 26.68
N THR A 204 -10.68 0.87 25.90
CA THR A 204 -11.50 0.81 24.68
C THR A 204 -10.76 0.11 23.53
N LEU A 205 -9.46 0.32 23.42
CA LEU A 205 -8.62 -0.27 22.39
C LEU A 205 -8.14 -1.66 22.81
N PRO A 206 -8.17 -2.67 21.91
CA PRO A 206 -7.74 -4.02 22.23
C PRO A 206 -6.24 -4.07 22.50
N LYS A 207 -5.81 -5.00 23.36
CA LYS A 207 -4.39 -5.11 23.76
C LYS A 207 -3.47 -5.52 22.61
N SER A 208 -3.99 -6.19 21.59
CA SER A 208 -3.23 -6.58 20.39
C SER A 208 -2.93 -5.41 19.44
N LEU A 209 -3.52 -4.23 19.66
CA LEU A 209 -3.41 -3.12 18.72
C LEU A 209 -1.98 -2.57 18.68
N THR A 210 -1.37 -2.57 17.50
CA THR A 210 -0.04 -2.01 17.24
C THR A 210 -0.12 -0.73 16.41
N ASN A 211 -1.17 -0.58 15.61
CA ASN A 211 -1.34 0.51 14.65
C ASN A 211 -2.68 1.21 14.88
N LEU A 212 -2.62 2.50 15.22
CA LEU A 212 -3.80 3.33 15.42
C LEU A 212 -3.77 4.55 14.49
N SER A 213 -4.84 4.76 13.74
CA SER A 213 -5.08 5.99 12.98
C SER A 213 -6.37 6.64 13.46
N LEU A 214 -6.28 7.88 13.93
CA LEU A 214 -7.45 8.68 14.28
C LEU A 214 -7.90 9.52 13.08
N GLY A 215 -9.19 9.82 13.02
CA GLY A 215 -9.78 10.65 11.95
C GLY A 215 -9.30 12.10 12.00
N HIS A 216 -9.20 12.76 10.85
CA HIS A 216 -8.70 14.14 10.76
C HIS A 216 -9.43 15.12 11.67
N HIS A 217 -10.75 14.99 11.85
CA HIS A 217 -11.51 15.89 12.72
C HIS A 217 -11.43 15.50 14.21
N TYR A 218 -10.58 14.56 14.59
CA TYR A 218 -10.39 14.18 15.97
C TYR A 218 -9.69 15.29 16.76
N ILE A 219 -10.45 15.96 17.62
CA ILE A 219 -9.96 17.07 18.45
C ILE A 219 -10.10 16.80 19.96
N CYS A 220 -10.57 15.61 20.33
CA CYS A 220 -10.79 15.27 21.74
C CYS A 220 -9.48 15.06 22.50
N GLU A 221 -9.53 15.33 23.80
CA GLU A 221 -8.52 14.86 24.73
C GLU A 221 -8.43 13.32 24.70
N LEU A 222 -7.22 12.80 24.50
CA LEU A 222 -6.85 11.43 24.81
C LEU A 222 -6.45 11.33 26.28
N LEU A 223 -7.25 10.66 27.10
CA LEU A 223 -6.87 10.45 28.49
C LEU A 223 -5.57 9.65 28.61
N PRO A 224 -4.82 9.79 29.72
CA PRO A 224 -3.70 8.89 30.01
C PRO A 224 -4.12 7.41 29.91
N ASN A 225 -3.24 6.56 29.40
CA ASN A 225 -3.46 5.11 29.24
C ASN A 225 -4.53 4.70 28.21
N VAL A 226 -5.02 5.61 27.37
CA VAL A 226 -5.86 5.23 26.20
C VAL A 226 -5.04 4.44 25.18
N LEU A 227 -3.80 4.88 24.93
CA LEU A 227 -2.87 4.14 24.08
C LEU A 227 -2.27 2.98 24.89
N THR A 228 -2.39 1.76 24.36
CA THR A 228 -1.82 0.58 25.00
C THR A 228 -0.30 0.55 24.83
N GLU A 229 0.39 -0.21 25.68
CA GLU A 229 1.85 -0.38 25.61
C GLU A 229 2.33 -1.05 24.31
N ASN A 230 1.43 -1.69 23.55
CA ASN A 230 1.79 -2.40 22.31
C ASN A 230 1.71 -1.52 21.05
N ILE A 231 1.19 -0.29 21.15
CA ILE A 231 1.10 0.62 20.01
C ILE A 231 2.49 1.08 19.60
N THR A 232 2.87 0.81 18.36
CA THR A 232 4.15 1.21 17.76
C THR A 232 3.98 2.30 16.71
N THR A 233 2.81 2.34 16.07
CA THR A 233 2.48 3.27 14.99
C THR A 233 1.23 4.06 15.34
N VAL A 234 1.36 5.39 15.31
CA VAL A 234 0.22 6.29 15.45
C VAL A 234 0.11 7.22 14.26
N THR A 235 -1.11 7.45 13.80
CA THR A 235 -1.43 8.37 12.72
C THR A 235 -2.48 9.37 13.21
N ASN A 236 -2.20 10.65 12.98
CA ASN A 236 -3.09 11.77 13.25
C ASN A 236 -3.55 11.86 14.73
N ILE A 237 -2.59 11.69 15.65
CA ILE A 237 -2.78 12.00 17.06
C ILE A 237 -2.72 13.52 17.24
N PRO A 238 -3.59 14.14 18.08
CA PRO A 238 -3.50 15.57 18.34
C PRO A 238 -2.12 15.96 18.87
N LEU A 239 -1.56 17.09 18.42
CA LEU A 239 -0.18 17.48 18.75
C LEU A 239 0.04 17.62 20.26
N THR A 240 -1.00 18.05 20.98
CA THR A 240 -1.01 18.16 22.44
C THR A 240 -0.67 16.85 23.14
N TYR A 241 -0.87 15.69 22.49
CA TYR A 241 -0.59 14.36 23.06
C TYR A 241 0.74 13.74 22.66
N LEU A 242 1.48 14.34 21.74
CA LEU A 242 2.73 13.75 21.27
C LEU A 242 3.71 13.47 22.42
N HIS A 243 3.81 14.40 23.38
CA HIS A 243 4.67 14.24 24.55
C HIS A 243 4.23 13.14 25.54
N MET A 244 3.00 12.65 25.42
CA MET A 244 2.42 11.60 26.27
C MET A 244 2.39 10.23 25.56
N LEU A 245 2.93 10.13 24.35
CA LEU A 245 2.97 8.87 23.63
C LEU A 245 3.76 7.82 24.43
N PRO A 246 3.29 6.55 24.46
CA PRO A 246 4.06 5.45 25.03
C PRO A 246 5.46 5.37 24.40
N PRO A 247 6.49 4.96 25.16
CA PRO A 247 7.85 4.83 24.64
C PRO A 247 8.00 3.77 23.54
N THR A 248 6.99 2.90 23.39
CA THR A 248 6.90 1.90 22.33
C THR A 248 6.53 2.49 20.97
N VAL A 249 6.04 3.74 20.92
CA VAL A 249 5.72 4.43 19.67
C VAL A 249 7.02 4.88 18.97
N THR A 250 7.30 4.23 17.84
CA THR A 250 8.46 4.49 16.98
C THR A 250 8.07 5.17 15.68
N THR A 251 6.81 5.03 15.25
CA THR A 251 6.31 5.59 13.99
C THR A 251 5.18 6.58 14.25
N VAL A 252 5.37 7.82 13.80
CA VAL A 252 4.38 8.90 13.91
C VAL A 252 4.07 9.46 12.53
N ARG A 253 2.79 9.45 12.15
CA ARG A 253 2.31 10.08 10.93
C ARG A 253 1.39 11.25 11.27
N LEU A 254 1.84 12.47 11.04
CA LEU A 254 1.15 13.71 11.34
C LEU A 254 0.28 14.13 10.14
N ILE A 255 -0.83 13.43 9.92
CA ILE A 255 -1.74 13.75 8.82
C ILE A 255 -2.89 14.61 9.34
N GLY A 256 -2.97 15.90 9.01
CA GLY A 256 -4.17 16.69 9.34
C GLY A 256 -4.14 17.42 10.68
N LEU A 257 -3.15 18.29 10.89
CA LEU A 257 -3.01 19.05 12.15
C LEU A 257 -4.11 20.10 12.39
N ASN A 258 -5.09 20.28 11.50
CA ASN A 258 -6.20 21.24 11.63
C ASN A 258 -5.78 22.66 12.06
N GLY A 259 -4.66 23.16 11.55
CA GLY A 259 -4.13 24.48 11.89
C GLY A 259 -3.36 24.55 13.21
N GLN A 260 -3.11 23.42 13.89
CA GLN A 260 -2.20 23.36 15.03
C GLN A 260 -0.74 23.52 14.57
N THR A 261 0.03 24.26 15.36
CA THR A 261 1.46 24.50 15.12
C THR A 261 2.30 23.51 15.90
N LEU A 262 3.21 22.81 15.22
CA LEU A 262 4.21 21.95 15.88
C LEU A 262 5.32 22.84 16.45
N LYS A 263 5.73 22.59 17.69
CA LYS A 263 6.85 23.30 18.31
C LYS A 263 8.08 22.40 18.38
N THR A 264 9.26 23.02 18.50
CA THR A 264 10.50 22.31 18.80
C THR A 264 10.34 21.46 20.06
N GLY A 265 10.75 20.19 19.98
CA GLY A 265 10.61 19.23 21.08
C GLY A 265 9.21 18.62 21.27
N SER A 266 8.23 18.94 20.42
CA SER A 266 6.89 18.32 20.51
C SER A 266 6.89 16.84 20.16
N ILE A 267 7.74 16.40 19.23
CA ILE A 267 7.84 14.99 18.84
C ILE A 267 8.78 14.26 19.81
N PRO A 268 8.38 13.13 20.41
CA PRO A 268 9.25 12.37 21.30
C PRO A 268 10.53 11.88 20.62
N SER A 269 11.61 11.78 21.41
CA SER A 269 12.88 11.24 20.92
C SER A 269 12.84 9.74 20.61
N THR A 270 11.78 9.03 20.99
CA THR A 270 11.56 7.60 20.66
C THR A 270 11.16 7.39 19.21
N VAL A 271 10.73 8.43 18.50
CA VAL A 271 10.28 8.35 17.12
C VAL A 271 11.46 8.15 16.17
N THR A 272 11.41 7.09 15.38
CA THR A 272 12.43 6.73 14.36
C THR A 272 11.89 6.88 12.94
N ASP A 273 10.58 6.75 12.73
CA ASP A 273 9.91 6.92 11.43
C ASP A 273 8.87 8.03 11.54
N LEU A 274 9.08 9.12 10.81
CA LEU A 274 8.27 10.33 10.90
C LEU A 274 7.73 10.73 9.53
N ASP A 275 6.42 10.87 9.45
CA ASP A 275 5.71 11.34 8.25
C ASP A 275 4.93 12.62 8.58
N PHE A 276 5.20 13.71 7.86
CA PHE A 276 4.54 14.99 8.09
C PHE A 276 3.19 15.17 7.37
N GLY A 277 2.72 14.18 6.60
CA GLY A 277 1.36 14.16 6.03
C GLY A 277 1.01 15.37 5.15
N THR A 278 -0.29 15.55 4.83
CA THR A 278 -0.78 16.43 3.73
C THR A 278 -1.19 17.85 4.12
N LEU A 279 -1.25 18.20 5.40
CA LEU A 279 -2.00 19.39 5.88
C LEU A 279 -1.21 20.29 6.84
N MET A 280 0.12 20.25 6.75
CA MET A 280 0.98 21.11 7.55
C MET A 280 1.40 22.33 6.72
N ASN A 281 0.73 23.46 6.98
CA ASN A 281 0.98 24.74 6.31
C ASN A 281 2.02 25.62 7.05
N GLN A 282 2.83 25.03 7.92
CA GLN A 282 3.86 25.74 8.68
C GLN A 282 5.25 25.45 8.12
N PRO A 283 6.17 26.43 8.09
CA PRO A 283 7.58 26.18 7.81
C PRO A 283 8.17 25.17 8.79
N LEU A 284 9.14 24.38 8.32
CA LEU A 284 9.93 23.51 9.18
C LEU A 284 11.11 24.29 9.74
N GLU A 285 11.27 24.28 11.06
CA GLU A 285 12.38 24.91 11.77
C GLU A 285 13.38 23.87 12.30
N VAL A 286 14.62 24.31 12.51
CA VAL A 286 15.69 23.46 13.05
C VAL A 286 15.30 22.96 14.44
N GLY A 287 15.43 21.64 14.65
CA GLY A 287 15.10 20.99 15.92
C GLY A 287 13.65 20.51 16.06
N MET A 288 12.78 20.77 15.08
CA MET A 288 11.42 20.21 15.07
C MET A 288 11.40 18.70 14.82
N ILE A 289 12.37 18.17 14.08
CA ILE A 289 12.58 16.73 13.87
C ILE A 289 13.57 16.22 14.93
N PRO A 290 13.21 15.21 15.74
CA PRO A 290 14.13 14.62 16.71
C PRO A 290 15.32 13.93 16.06
N PHE A 291 16.49 13.95 16.71
CA PHE A 291 17.70 13.26 16.25
C PHE A 291 17.59 11.71 16.26
N GLY A 292 16.50 11.15 16.78
CA GLY A 292 16.22 9.71 16.69
C GLY A 292 15.65 9.27 15.34
N VAL A 293 15.18 10.22 14.51
CA VAL A 293 14.49 9.90 13.26
C VAL A 293 15.49 9.38 12.22
N THR A 294 15.23 8.18 11.70
CA THR A 294 16.01 7.50 10.65
C THR A 294 15.26 7.45 9.31
N LYS A 295 13.92 7.48 9.34
CA LYS A 295 13.08 7.50 8.15
C LYS A 295 12.16 8.72 8.17
N LEU A 296 12.11 9.45 7.07
CA LEU A 296 11.45 10.75 7.02
C LEU A 296 10.64 10.96 5.73
N ASN A 297 9.37 11.33 5.85
CA ASN A 297 8.54 11.79 4.75
C ASN A 297 8.23 13.28 4.88
N LEU A 298 8.75 14.10 3.95
CA LEU A 298 8.56 15.56 3.89
C LEU A 298 7.76 16.01 2.66
N ASN A 299 7.29 15.07 1.86
CA ASN A 299 6.73 15.28 0.54
C ASN A 299 5.83 16.51 0.39
N ARG A 300 4.85 16.63 1.28
CA ARG A 300 3.81 17.66 1.19
C ARG A 300 4.18 18.93 1.95
N MET A 301 5.04 18.84 2.97
CA MET A 301 5.62 20.01 3.64
C MET A 301 6.36 20.92 2.66
N LEU A 302 7.16 20.30 1.79
CA LEU A 302 7.98 20.99 0.80
C LEU A 302 7.18 21.43 -0.45
N GLN A 303 5.91 21.02 -0.58
CA GLN A 303 5.01 21.62 -1.57
C GLN A 303 4.61 23.05 -1.18
N VAL A 304 4.44 23.30 0.11
CA VAL A 304 3.91 24.57 0.63
C VAL A 304 5.03 25.50 1.08
N ASN A 305 6.08 24.97 1.70
CA ASN A 305 7.16 25.75 2.29
C ASN A 305 8.50 25.48 1.61
N ASP A 306 9.35 26.49 1.58
CA ASP A 306 10.70 26.32 1.07
C ASP A 306 11.56 25.50 2.05
N PRO A 307 12.45 24.62 1.55
CA PRO A 307 13.35 23.84 2.37
C PRO A 307 14.32 24.74 3.15
N VAL A 308 14.40 24.53 4.47
CA VAL A 308 15.32 25.25 5.36
C VAL A 308 16.51 24.36 5.71
N MET A 309 17.72 24.84 5.48
CA MET A 309 18.96 24.09 5.72
C MET A 309 19.11 23.68 7.19
N GLY A 310 19.56 22.44 7.43
CA GLY A 310 19.77 21.89 8.77
C GLY A 310 18.49 21.44 9.50
N THR A 311 17.33 21.48 8.85
CA THR A 311 16.08 20.97 9.44
C THR A 311 16.01 19.46 9.50
N ILE A 312 16.61 18.77 8.53
CA ILE A 312 16.73 17.31 8.51
C ILE A 312 17.93 16.90 9.36
N PRO A 313 17.76 16.10 10.42
CA PRO A 313 18.88 15.64 11.25
C PRO A 313 19.81 14.68 10.51
N GLU A 314 21.10 14.66 10.87
CA GLU A 314 22.11 13.71 10.36
C GLU A 314 21.87 12.25 10.76
N SER A 315 20.82 11.97 11.53
CA SER A 315 20.36 10.60 11.84
C SER A 315 19.53 9.97 10.72
N VAL A 316 19.02 10.78 9.79
CA VAL A 316 18.11 10.33 8.73
C VAL A 316 18.88 9.53 7.68
N ILE A 317 18.38 8.33 7.39
CA ILE A 317 18.94 7.34 6.46
C ILE A 317 18.04 7.18 5.23
N GLU A 318 16.72 7.27 5.41
CA GLU A 318 15.74 7.10 4.34
C GLU A 318 14.83 8.34 4.24
N ILE A 319 14.69 8.90 3.04
CA ILE A 319 13.80 10.04 2.77
C ILE A 319 12.82 9.73 1.65
N ASP A 320 11.55 10.07 1.85
CA ASP A 320 10.51 10.01 0.82
C ASP A 320 10.21 11.41 0.26
N PHE A 321 10.53 11.57 -1.04
CA PHE A 321 10.21 12.70 -1.91
C PHE A 321 9.33 12.29 -3.12
N SER A 322 8.65 11.15 -3.05
CA SER A 322 7.77 10.58 -4.09
C SER A 322 6.57 11.43 -4.49
N SER A 323 6.22 12.48 -3.74
CA SER A 323 5.16 13.42 -4.09
C SER A 323 5.67 14.85 -4.21
N LEU A 324 6.97 15.08 -4.11
CA LEU A 324 7.56 16.40 -4.29
C LEU A 324 7.63 16.75 -5.78
N ASN A 325 7.20 17.96 -6.13
CA ASN A 325 7.21 18.49 -7.51
C ASN A 325 8.08 19.74 -7.65
N LYS A 326 8.95 20.01 -6.68
CA LYS A 326 9.86 21.17 -6.64
C LYS A 326 11.30 20.72 -6.38
N PRO A 327 12.30 21.44 -6.92
CA PRO A 327 13.70 21.15 -6.66
C PRO A 327 14.04 21.28 -5.17
N VAL A 328 14.94 20.40 -4.70
CA VAL A 328 15.52 20.44 -3.36
C VAL A 328 16.93 21.05 -3.45
N PRO A 329 17.31 22.01 -2.60
CA PRO A 329 18.62 22.65 -2.69
C PRO A 329 19.75 21.74 -2.24
N ILE A 330 20.94 21.98 -2.81
CA ILE A 330 22.18 21.28 -2.42
C ILE A 330 22.44 21.43 -0.93
N GLY A 331 22.79 20.32 -0.27
CA GLY A 331 23.10 20.26 1.16
C GLY A 331 21.87 20.25 2.08
N PHE A 332 20.65 20.28 1.54
CA PHE A 332 19.44 20.08 2.35
C PHE A 332 19.28 18.63 2.81
N ILE A 333 19.74 17.69 1.98
CA ILE A 333 19.74 16.26 2.28
C ILE A 333 21.02 15.95 3.08
N PRO A 334 20.91 15.41 4.30
CA PRO A 334 22.08 15.06 5.11
C PRO A 334 22.98 14.00 4.49
N SER A 335 24.24 13.99 4.92
CA SER A 335 25.26 13.08 4.38
C SER A 335 25.00 11.60 4.67
N LYS A 336 24.22 11.27 5.71
CA LYS A 336 23.91 9.86 6.04
C LYS A 336 22.70 9.28 5.30
N VAL A 337 22.02 10.06 4.47
CA VAL A 337 20.89 9.57 3.69
C VAL A 337 21.38 8.59 2.63
N GLU A 338 20.99 7.33 2.77
CA GLU A 338 21.37 6.24 1.85
C GLU A 338 20.29 5.96 0.81
N LYS A 339 19.02 6.16 1.17
CA LYS A 339 17.88 5.86 0.31
C LYS A 339 16.98 7.07 0.14
N ILE A 340 16.61 7.34 -1.10
CA ILE A 340 15.60 8.36 -1.42
C ILE A 340 14.58 7.79 -2.38
N GLU A 341 13.30 8.05 -2.13
CA GLU A 341 12.22 7.76 -3.06
C GLU A 341 11.78 9.05 -3.76
N PHE A 342 11.68 9.07 -5.10
CA PHE A 342 11.26 10.25 -5.89
C PHE A 342 10.14 9.91 -6.85
N SER A 343 9.32 10.88 -7.26
CA SER A 343 8.36 10.68 -8.36
C SER A 343 8.95 11.07 -9.71
N ILE A 344 8.47 10.37 -10.74
CA ILE A 344 8.73 10.66 -12.16
C ILE A 344 8.25 12.06 -12.60
N LEU A 345 7.45 12.76 -11.80
CA LEU A 345 6.95 14.12 -12.07
C LEU A 345 7.84 15.24 -11.52
N PHE A 346 9.00 14.91 -10.96
CA PHE A 346 9.97 15.90 -10.49
C PHE A 346 10.49 16.72 -11.68
N GLN A 347 9.94 17.91 -11.88
CA GLN A 347 10.30 18.79 -13.00
C GLN A 347 11.67 19.45 -12.76
N SER A 348 12.70 18.97 -13.47
CA SER A 348 13.79 19.78 -14.05
C SER A 348 14.64 18.95 -15.03
N PRO A 349 15.18 19.56 -16.10
CA PRO A 349 14.64 19.52 -17.46
C PRO A 349 14.79 18.14 -18.15
N LEU A 350 13.66 17.49 -18.45
CA LEU A 350 13.58 16.47 -19.51
C LEU A 350 12.94 17.15 -20.74
N GLU A 351 13.75 17.76 -21.59
CA GLU A 351 13.28 18.49 -22.78
C GLU A 351 12.65 17.61 -23.87
N SER A 352 12.44 16.30 -23.67
CA SER A 352 11.99 15.42 -24.75
C SER A 352 11.18 14.18 -24.37
N ILE A 353 10.44 14.16 -23.25
CA ILE A 353 9.45 13.08 -23.01
C ILE A 353 8.03 13.61 -23.28
N THR A 354 7.56 13.45 -24.53
CA THR A 354 6.25 13.94 -24.98
C THR A 354 5.09 12.99 -24.71
N THR A 355 5.29 11.81 -24.12
CA THR A 355 4.17 10.89 -23.80
C THR A 355 4.50 9.98 -22.61
N ILE A 356 4.10 10.38 -21.41
CA ILE A 356 3.90 9.45 -20.28
C ILE A 356 2.38 9.37 -20.08
N GLU A 357 1.80 8.17 -20.23
CA GLU A 357 0.43 7.94 -19.82
C GLU A 357 0.31 8.13 -18.31
N TYR A 358 -0.52 9.10 -17.91
CA TYR A 358 -0.80 9.46 -16.53
C TYR A 358 -1.17 8.22 -15.70
N THR A 359 -0.25 7.78 -14.84
CA THR A 359 -0.58 6.87 -13.74
C THR A 359 -0.08 7.49 -12.43
N TYR A 360 -1.04 7.84 -11.58
CA TYR A 360 -0.79 8.31 -10.22
C TYR A 360 0.08 7.31 -9.44
N GLY A 361 1.12 7.80 -8.76
CA GLY A 361 1.56 7.21 -7.48
C GLY A 361 2.58 6.07 -7.50
N TYR A 362 3.62 6.11 -8.33
CA TYR A 362 4.76 5.20 -8.13
C TYR A 362 6.05 6.01 -7.97
N GLY A 363 6.63 5.96 -6.77
CA GLY A 363 7.98 6.44 -6.52
C GLY A 363 9.02 5.50 -7.12
N THR A 364 10.14 6.07 -7.57
CA THR A 364 11.34 5.38 -8.01
C THR A 364 12.37 5.44 -6.89
N LEU A 365 12.91 4.28 -6.53
CA LEU A 365 13.90 4.16 -5.47
C LEU A 365 15.28 4.57 -6.00
N CYS A 366 16.03 5.31 -5.19
CA CYS A 366 17.39 5.73 -5.47
C CYS A 366 18.31 5.36 -4.29
N ARG A 367 19.56 5.04 -4.59
CA ARG A 367 20.62 4.78 -3.61
C ARG A 367 21.78 5.74 -3.79
N ARG A 368 22.27 6.33 -2.70
CA ARG A 368 23.43 7.24 -2.74
C ARG A 368 24.68 6.50 -3.23
N VAL A 369 25.43 7.12 -4.14
CA VAL A 369 26.70 6.59 -4.66
C VAL A 369 27.86 7.57 -4.48
N SER A 370 27.60 8.87 -4.34
CA SER A 370 28.57 9.87 -3.91
C SER A 370 27.86 11.08 -3.28
N ASP A 371 28.62 12.12 -2.91
CA ASP A 371 28.02 13.29 -2.27
C ASP A 371 26.96 14.00 -3.13
N ASP A 372 27.18 13.99 -4.45
CA ASP A 372 26.36 14.68 -5.44
C ASP A 372 25.62 13.72 -6.39
N HIS A 373 25.68 12.39 -6.17
CA HIS A 373 25.10 11.41 -7.09
C HIS A 373 24.27 10.33 -6.40
N PHE A 374 23.11 10.02 -6.97
CA PHE A 374 22.27 8.89 -6.61
C PHE A 374 22.02 7.98 -7.82
N LEU A 375 22.10 6.67 -7.58
CA LEU A 375 21.83 5.61 -8.55
C LEU A 375 20.37 5.18 -8.46
N LEU A 376 19.65 5.14 -9.59
CA LEU A 376 18.30 4.61 -9.67
C LEU A 376 18.29 3.09 -9.47
N LEU A 377 17.34 2.61 -8.66
CA LEU A 377 17.12 1.20 -8.38
C LEU A 377 15.70 0.81 -8.83
N GLY A 378 15.56 0.15 -9.97
CA GLY A 378 14.29 -0.52 -10.32
C GLY A 378 14.08 -0.89 -11.78
N GLU A 379 13.55 -2.10 -12.02
CA GLU A 379 13.11 -2.58 -13.33
C GLU A 379 11.79 -1.96 -13.82
N LYS A 380 11.01 -1.30 -12.94
CA LYS A 380 9.70 -0.72 -13.29
C LYS A 380 9.75 0.49 -14.23
N LEU A 381 10.92 1.10 -14.40
CA LEU A 381 11.17 2.07 -15.47
C LEU A 381 11.20 1.39 -16.86
N LYS A 382 11.69 0.13 -16.95
CA LYS A 382 11.84 -0.61 -18.21
C LYS A 382 10.51 -1.00 -18.85
N SER A 383 9.45 -1.23 -18.07
CA SER A 383 8.17 -1.72 -18.60
C SER A 383 7.24 -0.63 -19.14
N LYS A 384 7.60 0.66 -19.02
CA LYS A 384 6.73 1.80 -19.40
C LYS A 384 7.42 2.88 -20.24
N ILE A 385 8.71 2.74 -20.51
CA ILE A 385 9.43 3.61 -21.45
C ILE A 385 9.44 2.88 -22.80
N THR A 386 8.79 3.47 -23.80
CA THR A 386 8.69 2.94 -25.17
C THR A 386 10.00 3.03 -25.95
N ASP A 387 10.96 3.81 -25.49
CA ASP A 387 12.30 3.91 -26.06
C ASP A 387 13.35 3.29 -25.12
N HIS A 388 13.63 2.01 -25.33
CA HIS A 388 14.62 1.24 -24.55
C HIS A 388 16.06 1.73 -24.73
N SER A 389 16.33 2.69 -25.64
CA SER A 389 17.67 3.25 -25.83
C SER A 389 18.09 4.26 -24.75
N MET A 390 17.15 4.71 -23.90
CA MET A 390 17.40 5.70 -22.84
C MET A 390 17.50 5.12 -21.42
N LEU A 391 17.39 3.80 -21.26
CA LEU A 391 17.53 3.12 -19.98
C LEU A 391 18.91 2.50 -19.83
N ILE A 392 19.92 3.36 -19.85
CA ILE A 392 21.23 3.09 -19.26
C ILE A 392 21.20 3.71 -17.86
N ASP A 393 21.80 3.05 -16.88
CA ASP A 393 21.93 3.45 -15.47
C ASP A 393 21.85 4.97 -15.27
N SER A 394 20.64 5.50 -15.03
CA SER A 394 20.46 6.96 -14.97
C SER A 394 20.82 7.44 -13.57
N LEU A 395 21.60 8.50 -13.51
CA LEU A 395 22.04 9.14 -12.27
C LEU A 395 21.14 10.34 -11.99
N ILE A 396 20.90 10.59 -10.71
CA ILE A 396 20.40 11.88 -10.26
C ILE A 396 21.64 12.68 -9.85
N GLU A 397 21.82 13.85 -10.46
CA GLU A 397 22.95 14.76 -10.27
C GLU A 397 22.47 16.09 -9.65
N PHE A 398 23.38 16.81 -9.00
CA PHE A 398 23.11 18.18 -8.56
C PHE A 398 23.89 19.18 -9.43
N GLU A 399 23.18 20.02 -10.20
CA GLU A 399 23.76 21.08 -11.04
C GLU A 399 23.13 22.43 -10.67
N ASP A 400 23.93 23.50 -10.60
CA ASP A 400 23.46 24.88 -10.31
C ASP A 400 22.53 25.00 -9.08
N LYS A 401 22.86 24.29 -7.99
CA LYS A 401 22.08 24.25 -6.74
C LYS A 401 20.72 23.56 -6.84
N LYS A 402 20.49 22.78 -7.90
CA LYS A 402 19.26 22.03 -8.13
C LYS A 402 19.56 20.57 -8.46
N MET A 403 18.69 19.68 -8.00
CA MET A 403 18.72 18.28 -8.39
C MET A 403 18.14 18.12 -9.80
N ILE A 404 18.88 17.46 -10.70
CA ILE A 404 18.53 17.22 -12.10
C ILE A 404 18.76 15.74 -12.47
N TRP A 405 18.12 15.29 -13.53
CA TRP A 405 18.36 13.98 -14.11
C TRP A 405 19.59 14.04 -15.03
N SER A 406 20.54 13.11 -14.89
CA SER A 406 21.66 12.99 -15.82
C SER A 406 21.15 12.61 -17.22
N ARG A 407 21.75 13.18 -18.27
CA ARG A 407 21.41 12.86 -19.67
C ARG A 407 21.81 11.46 -20.10
#